data_AF-A0A933QD11-F1
#
_entry.id   AF-A0A933QD11-F1
#
_cell.length_a   1.000
_cell.length_b   1.000
_cell.length_c   1.000
_cell.angle_alpha   90.00
_cell.angle_beta   90.00
_cell.angle_gamma   90.00
#
_symmetry.space_group_name_H-M   'P 1'
#
loop_
_entity.id
_entity.type
_entity.pdbx_description
1 polymer ?
#
loop_
_entity_poly.entity_id
_entity_poly.type
_entity_poly.pdbx_seq_one_letter_code
_entity_poly.pdbx_strand_id
1 'polypeptide(L)'
;MRRVAFILLVLGLAACTTISDMRKPERPQYFVLEKDYVRTQIRGLANVKHTEGLRAGKYTAVAEDDDGTYFQGAGRSVILLYNEYADAYNQTGQISESTIKADPGVLSVGGLWLPKPNSNMAPRLFYPIHNPTDGSKLGAVGILVVKATEGALAYRPFESERAFTESIRVISE
;
A
#
# COMPACT_ATOMS: atom_id res chain seq x y z
N MET A 1 -15.80 1.41 -39.26
CA MET A 1 -14.48 1.45 -38.60
C MET A 1 -14.25 2.63 -37.64
N ARG A 2 -14.95 3.79 -37.76
CA ARG A 2 -14.82 4.94 -36.83
C ARG A 2 -15.35 4.73 -35.39
N ARG A 3 -16.17 3.72 -35.12
CA ARG A 3 -16.78 3.49 -33.79
C ARG A 3 -15.92 2.68 -32.82
N VAL A 4 -14.90 1.98 -33.30
CA VAL A 4 -14.01 1.14 -32.47
C VAL A 4 -12.96 2.00 -31.75
N ALA A 5 -12.53 3.11 -32.37
CA ALA A 5 -11.57 4.03 -31.77
C ALA A 5 -12.12 4.78 -30.54
N PHE A 6 -13.44 4.95 -30.43
CA PHE A 6 -14.05 5.67 -29.30
C PHE A 6 -14.17 4.82 -28.03
N ILE A 7 -14.25 3.49 -28.16
CA ILE A 7 -14.35 2.57 -27.00
C ILE A 7 -12.98 2.41 -26.30
N LEU A 8 -11.88 2.48 -27.05
CA LEU A 8 -10.52 2.45 -26.47
C LEU A 8 -10.15 3.74 -25.71
N LEU A 9 -10.76 4.88 -26.04
CA LEU A 9 -10.51 6.15 -25.35
C LEU A 9 -11.23 6.22 -23.99
N VAL A 10 -12.40 5.58 -23.85
CA VAL A 10 -13.19 5.58 -22.61
C VAL A 10 -12.63 4.61 -21.56
N LEU A 11 -11.89 3.58 -21.96
CA LEU A 11 -11.22 2.65 -21.05
C LEU A 11 -9.95 3.22 -20.39
N GLY A 12 -9.50 4.41 -20.79
CA GLY A 12 -8.29 5.05 -20.26
C GLY A 12 -8.49 5.93 -19.02
N LEU A 13 -9.73 6.13 -18.55
CA LEU A 13 -10.06 6.93 -17.37
C LEU A 13 -10.28 6.05 -16.13
N ALA A 14 -9.48 5.00 -15.95
CA ALA A 14 -9.37 4.38 -14.63
C ALA A 14 -8.83 5.45 -13.68
N ALA A 15 -9.74 6.08 -12.92
CA ALA A 15 -9.44 7.19 -12.06
C ALA A 15 -8.33 6.79 -11.08
N CYS A 16 -7.23 7.53 -11.09
CA CYS A 16 -6.22 7.45 -10.05
C CYS A 16 -6.87 7.98 -8.78
N THR A 17 -7.40 7.09 -7.95
CA THR A 17 -8.07 7.48 -6.70
C THR A 17 -7.04 7.82 -5.63
N THR A 18 -7.24 8.96 -4.97
CA THR A 18 -6.51 9.34 -3.75
C THR A 18 -7.38 9.13 -2.52
N ILE A 19 -6.78 9.04 -1.33
CA ILE A 19 -7.56 8.94 -0.06
C ILE A 19 -8.51 10.13 0.11
N SER A 20 -8.11 11.33 -0.34
CA SER A 20 -8.94 12.53 -0.24
C SER A 20 -10.22 12.49 -1.07
N ASP A 21 -10.27 11.65 -2.11
CA ASP A 21 -11.45 11.51 -2.96
C ASP A 21 -12.47 10.51 -2.39
N MET A 22 -12.09 9.77 -1.34
CA MET A 22 -12.93 8.72 -0.74
C MET A 22 -13.86 9.29 0.34
N ARG A 23 -14.92 8.55 0.65
CA ARG A 23 -15.84 8.90 1.72
C ARG A 23 -15.11 8.81 3.06
N LYS A 24 -15.38 9.77 3.96
CA LYS A 24 -14.88 9.69 5.35
C LYS A 24 -15.59 8.56 6.11
N PRO A 25 -14.92 7.88 7.04
CA PRO A 25 -15.54 6.84 7.85
C PRO A 25 -16.79 7.35 8.58
N GLU A 26 -17.84 6.53 8.64
CA GLU A 26 -19.10 6.91 9.31
C GLU A 26 -18.90 7.17 10.81
N ARG A 27 -17.93 6.48 11.43
CA ARG A 27 -17.59 6.61 12.85
C ARG A 27 -16.07 6.58 13.02
N PRO A 28 -15.54 7.22 14.08
CA PRO A 28 -14.14 7.06 14.43
C PRO A 28 -13.85 5.59 14.78
N GLN A 29 -12.90 4.99 14.08
CA GLN A 29 -12.50 3.61 14.27
C GLN A 29 -10.98 3.50 14.27
N TYR A 30 -10.45 2.52 15.01
CA TYR A 30 -9.03 2.21 14.98
C TYR A 30 -8.75 0.77 15.36
N PHE A 31 -7.54 0.31 15.05
CA PHE A 31 -6.96 -0.86 15.68
C PHE A 31 -5.53 -0.55 16.15
N VAL A 32 -5.00 -1.39 17.03
CA VAL A 32 -3.63 -1.26 17.53
C VAL A 32 -2.87 -2.53 17.17
N LEU A 33 -1.71 -2.35 16.55
CA LEU A 33 -0.77 -3.42 16.29
C LEU A 33 0.35 -3.33 17.33
N GLU A 34 0.47 -4.35 18.19
CA GLU A 34 1.44 -4.35 19.29
C GLU A 34 2.89 -4.55 18.84
N LYS A 35 3.09 -5.23 17.71
CA LYS A 35 4.40 -5.58 17.16
C LYS A 35 4.38 -5.46 15.65
N ASP A 36 5.53 -5.13 15.04
CA ASP A 36 5.67 -5.14 13.60
C ASP A 36 5.20 -6.50 13.04
N TYR A 37 4.38 -6.43 12.00
CA TYR A 37 3.90 -7.60 11.28
C TYR A 37 4.44 -7.55 9.87
N VAL A 38 5.21 -8.56 9.49
CA VAL A 38 5.79 -8.66 8.14
C VAL A 38 5.55 -10.03 7.54
N ARG A 39 5.51 -10.08 6.23
CA ARG A 39 5.64 -11.30 5.46
C ARG A 39 6.79 -11.18 4.47
N THR A 40 7.41 -12.31 4.16
CA THR A 40 8.47 -12.38 3.16
C THR A 40 8.03 -13.28 2.03
N GLN A 41 8.11 -12.77 0.80
CA GLN A 41 7.71 -13.47 -0.42
C GLN A 41 8.80 -13.36 -1.47
N ILE A 42 8.95 -14.39 -2.29
CA ILE A 42 9.79 -14.35 -3.49
C ILE A 42 8.88 -13.97 -4.66
N ARG A 43 9.24 -12.94 -5.42
CA ARG A 43 8.43 -12.43 -6.54
C ARG A 43 9.26 -12.26 -7.81
N GLY A 44 8.58 -12.43 -8.95
CA GLY A 44 9.12 -12.22 -10.28
C GLY A 44 10.09 -13.30 -10.74
N LEU A 45 10.47 -13.23 -12.03
CA LEU A 45 11.37 -14.21 -12.67
C LEU A 45 12.79 -14.17 -12.10
N ALA A 46 13.19 -13.06 -11.49
CA ALA A 46 14.50 -12.88 -10.87
C ALA A 46 14.57 -13.38 -9.42
N ASN A 47 13.50 -14.00 -8.90
CA ASN A 47 13.42 -14.48 -7.51
C ASN A 47 13.78 -13.42 -6.47
N VAL A 48 13.31 -12.19 -6.68
CA VAL A 48 13.57 -11.08 -5.75
C VAL A 48 12.85 -11.37 -4.45
N LYS A 49 13.55 -11.22 -3.32
CA LYS A 49 12.95 -11.32 -1.99
C LYS A 49 12.30 -9.98 -1.63
N HIS A 50 11.02 -10.04 -1.28
CA HIS A 50 10.21 -8.92 -0.84
C HIS A 50 9.78 -9.16 0.60
N THR A 51 10.11 -8.26 1.50
CA THR A 51 9.55 -8.24 2.86
C THR A 51 8.64 -7.02 2.98
N GLU A 52 7.36 -7.24 3.23
CA GLU A 52 6.38 -6.17 3.32
C GLU A 52 5.42 -6.37 4.49
N GLY A 53 4.88 -5.29 5.03
CA GLY A 53 4.07 -5.36 6.24
C GLY A 53 3.73 -4.02 6.87
N LEU A 54 3.43 -4.07 8.16
CA LEU A 54 2.95 -2.98 9.00
C LEU A 54 3.83 -2.85 10.23
N ARG A 55 4.21 -1.62 10.59
CA ARG A 55 4.87 -1.33 11.86
C ARG A 55 3.88 -1.35 13.02
N ALA A 56 4.35 -1.68 14.20
CA ALA A 56 3.61 -1.52 15.44
C ALA A 56 3.10 -0.08 15.59
N GLY A 57 1.89 0.07 16.11
CA GLY A 57 1.28 1.37 16.33
C GLY A 57 -0.24 1.36 16.23
N LYS A 58 -0.84 2.53 16.44
CA LYS A 58 -2.27 2.78 16.23
C LYS A 58 -2.54 3.07 14.76
N TYR A 59 -3.53 2.39 14.21
CA TYR A 59 -4.04 2.59 12.86
C TYR A 59 -5.47 3.11 12.93
N THR A 60 -5.72 4.30 12.39
CA THR A 60 -7.01 4.99 12.47
C THR A 60 -7.69 4.96 11.12
N ALA A 61 -9.01 4.75 11.10
CA ALA A 61 -9.80 4.83 9.89
C ALA A 61 -9.72 6.25 9.31
N VAL A 62 -9.30 6.36 8.05
CA VAL A 62 -9.14 7.66 7.35
C VAL A 62 -10.08 7.80 6.16
N ALA A 63 -10.53 6.68 5.58
CA ALA A 63 -11.43 6.65 4.44
C ALA A 63 -12.22 5.34 4.41
N GLU A 64 -13.31 5.33 3.66
CA GLU A 64 -14.16 4.19 3.36
C GLU A 64 -14.57 4.21 1.89
N ASP A 65 -14.63 3.04 1.28
CA ASP A 65 -15.29 2.81 0.00
C ASP A 65 -16.52 1.91 0.19
N ASP A 66 -17.07 1.39 -0.89
CA ASP A 66 -18.24 0.52 -0.82
C ASP A 66 -17.89 -0.85 -0.24
N ASP A 67 -16.64 -1.29 -0.36
CA ASP A 67 -16.18 -2.64 -0.04
C ASP A 67 -15.42 -2.75 1.29
N GLY A 68 -14.91 -1.64 1.85
CA GLY A 68 -14.02 -1.68 3.00
C GLY A 68 -13.65 -0.33 3.60
N THR A 69 -12.75 -0.39 4.58
CA THR A 69 -12.28 0.75 5.38
C THR A 69 -10.76 0.81 5.34
N TYR A 70 -10.21 2.00 5.12
CA TYR A 70 -8.79 2.30 5.07
C TYR A 70 -8.30 2.73 6.45
N PHE A 71 -7.44 1.93 7.06
CA PHE A 71 -6.80 2.24 8.34
C PHE A 71 -5.35 2.67 8.13
N GLN A 72 -5.05 3.93 8.41
CA GLN A 72 -3.71 4.50 8.26
C GLN A 72 -2.98 4.54 9.61
N GLY A 73 -1.72 4.08 9.60
CA GLY A 73 -0.84 4.17 10.76
C GLY A 73 -0.21 5.55 10.92
N ALA A 74 0.30 5.85 12.12
CA ALA A 74 1.04 7.09 12.34
C ALA A 74 2.37 7.13 11.56
N GLY A 75 2.62 8.22 10.85
CA GLY A 75 3.87 8.43 10.11
C GLY A 75 4.10 7.41 9.01
N ARG A 76 5.33 6.86 8.93
CA ARG A 76 5.72 5.85 7.93
C ARG A 76 5.55 4.45 8.50
N SER A 77 4.34 3.93 8.38
CA SER A 77 3.84 2.70 9.01
C SER A 77 3.90 1.46 8.11
N VAL A 78 4.01 1.62 6.79
CA VAL A 78 4.08 0.49 5.84
C VAL A 78 5.53 0.15 5.55
N ILE A 79 5.90 -1.12 5.69
CA ILE A 79 7.24 -1.65 5.40
C ILE A 79 7.25 -2.21 3.98
N LEU A 80 8.23 -1.82 3.16
CA LEU A 80 8.40 -2.26 1.78
C LEU A 80 9.89 -2.51 1.47
N LEU A 81 10.41 -3.66 1.86
CA LEU A 81 11.82 -4.01 1.72
C LEU A 81 12.04 -4.98 0.56
N TYR A 82 13.17 -4.80 -0.12
CA TYR A 82 13.57 -5.59 -1.28
C TYR A 82 15.03 -6.06 -1.10
N ASN A 83 15.38 -7.21 -1.70
CA ASN A 83 16.75 -7.70 -1.81
C ASN A 83 17.53 -7.66 -0.46
N GLU A 84 18.68 -6.98 -0.44
CA GLU A 84 19.57 -6.88 0.71
C GLU A 84 18.92 -6.22 1.93
N TYR A 85 17.96 -5.31 1.73
CA TYR A 85 17.24 -4.67 2.84
C TYR A 85 16.25 -5.63 3.48
N ALA A 86 15.61 -6.48 2.68
CA ALA A 86 14.75 -7.55 3.19
C ALA A 86 15.58 -8.56 3.99
N ASP A 87 16.76 -8.94 3.49
CA ASP A 87 17.66 -9.87 4.20
C ASP A 87 18.16 -9.29 5.53
N ALA A 88 18.63 -8.04 5.53
CA ALA A 88 19.10 -7.37 6.75
C ALA A 88 17.99 -7.25 7.80
N TYR A 89 16.77 -6.92 7.38
CA TYR A 89 15.63 -6.86 8.29
C TYR A 89 15.26 -8.25 8.84
N ASN A 90 15.25 -9.29 8.01
CA ASN A 90 14.92 -10.65 8.47
C ASN A 90 15.95 -11.18 9.49
N GLN A 91 17.19 -10.67 9.46
CA GLN A 91 18.23 -11.02 10.44
C GLN A 91 18.13 -10.22 11.74
N THR A 92 17.78 -8.93 11.65
CA THR A 92 17.90 -7.99 12.77
C THR A 92 16.56 -7.57 13.39
N GLY A 93 15.47 -7.72 12.64
CA GLY A 93 14.16 -7.15 12.96
C GLY A 93 14.12 -5.62 12.90
N GLN A 94 15.13 -4.97 12.32
CA GLN A 94 15.28 -3.51 12.34
C GLN A 94 15.57 -2.96 10.95
N ILE A 95 15.02 -1.78 10.66
CA ILE A 95 15.33 -0.99 9.46
C ILE A 95 16.28 0.12 9.89
N SER A 96 17.53 0.06 9.44
CA SER A 96 18.54 1.06 9.82
C SER A 96 18.23 2.45 9.23
N GLU A 97 18.66 3.51 9.92
CA GLU A 97 18.54 4.88 9.37
C GLU A 97 19.29 5.03 8.03
N SER A 98 20.42 4.34 7.87
CA SER A 98 21.16 4.31 6.60
C SER A 98 20.33 3.71 5.48
N THR A 99 19.56 2.65 5.74
CA THR A 99 18.63 2.05 4.76
C THR A 99 17.54 3.06 4.39
N ILE A 100 16.96 3.74 5.38
CA ILE A 100 15.91 4.75 5.15
C ILE A 100 16.44 5.94 4.33
N LYS A 101 17.69 6.36 4.56
CA LYS A 101 18.35 7.44 3.82
C LYS A 101 18.70 7.02 2.39
N ALA A 102 19.18 5.79 2.21
CA ALA A 102 19.55 5.26 0.90
C ALA A 102 18.32 5.01 0.01
N ASP A 103 17.24 4.51 0.61
CA ASP A 103 15.98 4.26 -0.08
C ASP A 103 14.79 4.68 0.81
N PRO A 104 14.26 5.91 0.64
CA PRO A 104 13.07 6.35 1.33
C PRO A 104 11.81 5.54 0.99
N GLY A 105 11.81 4.71 -0.05
CA GLY A 105 10.70 3.83 -0.39
C GLY A 105 10.48 2.69 0.60
N VAL A 106 11.51 2.34 1.40
CA VAL A 106 11.45 1.19 2.35
C VAL A 106 10.42 1.32 3.47
N LEU A 107 10.04 2.57 3.75
CA LEU A 107 9.01 2.93 4.70
C LEU A 107 8.09 3.95 4.06
N SER A 108 6.81 3.66 3.97
CA SER A 108 5.82 4.57 3.39
C SER A 108 4.71 4.93 4.37
N VAL A 109 4.07 6.08 4.13
CA VAL A 109 2.81 6.43 4.79
C VAL A 109 1.73 5.47 4.27
N GLY A 110 0.84 5.00 5.12
CA GLY A 110 -0.26 4.15 4.67
C GLY A 110 -0.77 3.22 5.75
N GLY A 111 -1.25 2.06 5.33
CA GLY A 111 -1.64 1.03 6.28
C GLY A 111 -2.40 -0.10 5.60
N LEU A 112 -3.54 -0.46 6.19
CA LEU A 112 -4.30 -1.64 5.84
C LEU A 112 -5.71 -1.25 5.43
N TRP A 113 -6.12 -1.71 4.26
CA TRP A 113 -7.50 -1.73 3.86
C TRP A 113 -8.11 -3.06 4.33
N LEU A 114 -9.17 -2.96 5.12
CA LEU A 114 -9.92 -4.11 5.62
C LEU A 114 -11.27 -4.17 4.92
N PRO A 115 -11.64 -5.34 4.35
CA PRO A 115 -12.95 -5.53 3.75
C PRO A 115 -14.06 -5.45 4.81
N LYS A 116 -15.23 -4.93 4.43
CA LYS A 116 -16.44 -5.00 5.26
C LYS A 116 -16.84 -6.46 5.53
N PRO A 117 -17.56 -6.72 6.64
CA PRO A 117 -18.16 -8.03 6.86
C PRO A 117 -18.97 -8.48 5.63
N ASN A 118 -18.78 -9.73 5.21
CA ASN A 118 -19.41 -10.35 4.03
C ASN A 118 -18.89 -9.89 2.66
N SER A 119 -17.88 -9.03 2.58
CA SER A 119 -17.19 -8.78 1.31
C SER A 119 -16.32 -9.98 0.94
N ASN A 120 -16.31 -10.35 -0.35
CA ASN A 120 -15.43 -11.40 -0.89
C ASN A 120 -14.02 -10.89 -1.22
N MET A 121 -13.74 -9.63 -0.90
CA MET A 121 -12.47 -8.99 -1.19
C MET A 121 -11.43 -9.37 -0.14
N ALA A 122 -10.20 -9.60 -0.59
CA ALA A 122 -9.07 -9.81 0.30
C ALA A 122 -8.56 -8.47 0.88
N PRO A 123 -8.07 -8.46 2.12
CA PRO A 123 -7.41 -7.28 2.70
C PRO A 123 -6.18 -6.88 1.88
N ARG A 124 -5.81 -5.60 1.94
CA ARG A 124 -4.73 -5.04 1.11
C ARG A 124 -3.88 -4.07 1.92
N LEU A 125 -2.56 -4.12 1.76
CA LEU A 125 -1.75 -2.97 2.15
C LEU A 125 -1.99 -1.85 1.15
N PHE A 126 -2.11 -0.62 1.65
CA PHE A 126 -2.16 0.57 0.81
C PHE A 126 -1.08 1.57 1.22
N TYR A 127 -0.57 2.30 0.25
CA TYR A 127 0.38 3.39 0.44
C TYR A 127 0.34 4.31 -0.79
N PRO A 128 0.63 5.61 -0.66
CA PRO A 128 0.70 6.50 -1.80
C PRO A 128 1.89 6.11 -2.69
N ILE A 129 1.68 6.22 -3.99
CA ILE A 129 2.76 6.13 -4.97
C ILE A 129 3.58 7.41 -4.83
N HIS A 130 4.82 7.25 -4.43
CA HIS A 130 5.83 8.30 -4.50
C HIS A 130 6.65 8.05 -5.76
N ASN A 131 6.64 9.02 -6.67
CA ASN A 131 7.50 8.93 -7.84
C ASN A 131 8.94 9.26 -7.44
N PRO A 132 9.90 8.34 -7.62
CA PRO A 132 11.30 8.71 -7.52
C PRO A 132 11.58 9.69 -8.67
N THR A 133 11.82 10.95 -8.34
CA THR A 133 12.14 12.03 -9.30
C THR A 133 13.45 11.83 -10.07
N ASP A 134 14.14 10.70 -9.90
CA ASP A 134 15.29 10.35 -10.72
C ASP A 134 14.83 9.92 -12.12
N GLY A 135 14.64 10.91 -12.98
CA GLY A 135 14.34 10.78 -14.42
C GLY A 135 15.41 10.06 -15.25
N SER A 136 16.19 9.16 -14.66
CA SER A 136 17.28 8.42 -15.31
C SER A 136 16.82 7.14 -16.02
N LYS A 137 15.58 6.67 -15.83
CA LYS A 137 15.13 5.36 -16.35
C LYS A 137 13.82 5.30 -17.12
N LEU A 138 13.07 6.40 -17.25
CA LEU A 138 11.76 6.36 -17.89
C LEU A 138 11.68 7.38 -19.03
N GLY A 139 11.59 6.89 -20.26
CA GLY A 139 11.39 7.72 -21.47
C GLY A 139 10.09 8.53 -21.42
N ALA A 140 9.85 9.38 -22.42
CA ALA A 140 8.78 10.39 -22.45
C ALA A 140 7.36 9.87 -22.12
N VAL A 141 7.07 8.59 -22.38
CA VAL A 141 5.80 7.93 -22.03
C VAL A 141 5.68 7.65 -20.52
N GLY A 142 6.78 7.31 -19.85
CA GLY A 142 6.81 7.08 -18.40
C GLY A 142 6.57 8.37 -17.61
N ILE A 143 7.15 9.50 -18.04
CA ILE A 143 7.02 10.79 -17.34
C ILE A 143 5.57 11.29 -17.25
N LEU A 144 4.76 11.06 -18.30
CA LEU A 144 3.35 11.48 -18.33
C LEU A 144 2.46 10.60 -17.44
N VAL A 145 2.69 9.28 -17.42
CA VAL A 145 1.96 8.35 -16.51
C VAL A 145 2.34 8.63 -15.05
N VAL A 146 3.62 8.85 -14.78
CA VAL A 146 4.19 9.14 -13.45
C VAL A 146 3.55 10.38 -12.83
N LYS A 147 3.45 11.52 -13.55
CA LYS A 147 2.81 12.72 -13.01
C LYS A 147 1.31 12.54 -12.70
N ALA A 148 0.62 11.71 -13.47
CA ALA A 148 -0.81 11.46 -13.28
C ALA A 148 -1.10 10.56 -12.06
N THR A 149 -0.10 9.81 -11.56
CA THR A 149 -0.25 8.85 -10.46
C THR A 149 0.36 9.32 -9.13
N GLU A 150 0.97 10.50 -9.07
CA GLU A 150 1.51 11.04 -7.81
C GLU A 150 0.39 11.18 -6.77
N GLY A 151 0.58 10.58 -5.60
CA GLY A 151 -0.43 10.57 -4.54
C GLY A 151 -1.58 9.58 -4.76
N ALA A 152 -1.63 8.89 -5.90
CA ALA A 152 -2.54 7.78 -6.10
C ALA A 152 -2.17 6.62 -5.17
N LEU A 153 -3.16 5.81 -4.80
CA LEU A 153 -2.91 4.66 -3.93
C LEU A 153 -2.36 3.45 -4.71
N ALA A 154 -1.22 2.94 -4.26
CA ALA A 154 -0.78 1.59 -4.58
C ALA A 154 -1.41 0.60 -3.60
N TYR A 155 -1.73 -0.59 -4.13
CA TYR A 155 -2.27 -1.70 -3.35
C TYR A 155 -1.39 -2.93 -3.47
N ARG A 156 -1.19 -3.65 -2.36
CA ARG A 156 -0.58 -4.99 -2.35
C ARG A 156 -1.58 -5.99 -1.76
N PRO A 157 -1.96 -7.04 -2.50
CA PRO A 157 -2.89 -8.05 -1.99
C PRO A 157 -2.36 -8.72 -0.73
N PHE A 158 -3.06 -8.65 0.39
CA PHE A 158 -2.63 -9.20 1.68
C PHE A 158 -3.35 -10.51 2.04
N GLU A 159 -3.86 -11.21 1.02
CA GLU A 159 -4.72 -12.40 1.14
C GLU A 159 -4.05 -13.57 1.86
N SER A 160 -2.77 -13.81 1.63
CA SER A 160 -2.02 -14.88 2.32
C SER A 160 -1.97 -14.69 3.83
N GLU A 161 -2.24 -13.48 4.31
CA GLU A 161 -2.20 -13.11 5.73
C GLU A 161 -3.60 -13.01 6.34
N ARG A 162 -4.58 -13.75 5.78
CA ARG A 162 -5.98 -13.73 6.23
C ARG A 162 -6.10 -13.95 7.75
N ALA A 163 -5.40 -14.95 8.29
CA ALA A 163 -5.42 -15.24 9.72
C ALA A 163 -4.95 -14.05 10.58
N PHE A 164 -3.93 -13.32 10.13
CA PHE A 164 -3.51 -12.09 10.79
C PHE A 164 -4.59 -11.02 10.71
N THR A 165 -5.16 -10.77 9.52
CA THR A 165 -6.18 -9.74 9.38
C THR A 165 -7.47 -10.04 10.15
N GLU A 166 -7.84 -11.32 10.29
CA GLU A 166 -8.97 -11.77 11.10
C GLU A 166 -8.70 -11.63 12.61
N SER A 167 -7.44 -11.61 13.02
CA SER A 167 -7.05 -11.35 14.42
C SER A 167 -7.10 -9.87 14.81
N ILE A 168 -7.21 -8.96 13.84
CA ILE A 168 -7.25 -7.51 14.09
C ILE A 168 -8.59 -7.15 14.74
N ARG A 169 -8.51 -6.61 15.96
CA ARG A 169 -9.66 -6.08 16.68
C ARG A 169 -9.84 -4.59 16.37
N VAL A 170 -10.83 -4.27 15.55
CA VAL A 170 -11.26 -2.89 15.31
C VAL A 170 -12.13 -2.40 16.47
N ILE A 171 -11.81 -1.21 16.99
CA ILE A 171 -12.51 -0.51 18.06
C ILE A 171 -13.24 0.67 17.43
N SER A 172 -14.52 0.85 17.74
CA SER A 172 -15.31 2.04 17.38
C SER A 172 -15.48 2.90 18.63
N GLU A 173 -15.25 4.21 18.51
CA GLU A 173 -15.48 5.20 19.57
C GLU A 173 -16.92 5.74 19.56
#